data_AF-A0A919WIW3-F1
#
_entry.id   AF-A0A919WIW3-F1
#
_cell.length_a   1.000
_cell.length_b   1.000
_cell.length_c   1.000
_cell.angle_alpha   90.00
_cell.angle_beta   90.00
_cell.angle_gamma   90.00
#
_symmetry.space_group_name_H-M   'P 1'
#
loop_
_entity.id
_entity.type
_entity.pdbx_description
1 polymer ?
#
loop_
_entity_poly.entity_id
_entity_poly.type
_entity_poly.pdbx_seq_one_letter_code
_entity_poly.pdbx_strand_id
1 'polypeptide(L)'
;MIKNNQHKYSISAMCKVLQLPRSTYYYEAKERKNEDDITLDIIEIFHQSRQNYGTRKIKHELKKRGKRVSRRRIGKIMSEQELVSAYTVAQFKPHKNKPNEGEQAK
;
A
#
# COMPACT_ATOMS: atom_id res chain seq x y z
N MET A 1 33.00 3.38 -18.34
CA MET A 1 33.60 2.81 -19.58
C MET A 1 33.07 3.48 -20.85
N ILE A 2 31.75 3.47 -21.12
CA ILE A 2 31.15 4.10 -22.32
C ILE A 2 31.34 5.63 -22.33
N LYS A 3 31.07 6.31 -21.21
CA LYS A 3 31.18 7.78 -21.07
C LYS A 3 32.58 8.33 -21.39
N ASN A 4 33.63 7.58 -21.05
CA ASN A 4 35.04 7.99 -21.24
C ASN A 4 35.48 7.90 -22.71
N ASN A 5 34.81 7.09 -23.53
CA ASN A 5 35.20 6.81 -24.92
C ASN A 5 34.23 7.43 -25.95
N GLN A 6 33.31 8.29 -25.50
CA GLN A 6 32.29 8.92 -26.36
C GLN A 6 32.87 9.80 -27.48
N HIS A 7 34.11 10.27 -27.34
CA HIS A 7 34.82 11.09 -28.32
C HIS A 7 35.44 10.26 -29.46
N LYS A 8 35.60 8.95 -29.27
CA LYS A 8 36.21 8.04 -30.26
C LYS A 8 35.19 7.14 -30.95
N TYR A 9 34.15 6.73 -30.22
CA TYR A 9 33.17 5.76 -30.71
C TYR A 9 31.74 6.22 -30.41
N SER A 10 30.81 5.81 -31.27
CA SER A 10 29.39 6.06 -31.00
C SER A 10 28.90 5.23 -29.82
N ILE A 11 28.00 5.81 -29.00
CA ILE A 11 27.36 5.12 -27.88
C ILE A 11 26.65 3.84 -28.35
N SER A 12 26.02 3.86 -29.53
CA SER A 12 25.39 2.66 -30.13
C SER A 12 26.38 1.53 -30.36
N ALA A 13 27.56 1.82 -30.92
CA ALA A 13 28.56 0.80 -31.21
C ALA A 13 29.10 0.19 -29.91
N MET A 14 29.42 1.03 -28.91
CA MET A 14 29.90 0.56 -27.62
C MET A 14 28.86 -0.28 -26.87
N CYS A 15 27.59 0.14 -26.87
CA CYS A 15 26.49 -0.65 -26.30
C CYS A 15 26.34 -2.02 -26.99
N LYS A 16 26.45 -2.08 -28.33
CA LYS A 16 26.40 -3.35 -29.07
C LYS A 16 27.56 -4.29 -28.72
N VAL A 17 28.79 -3.77 -28.67
CA VAL A 17 29.99 -4.56 -28.32
C VAL A 17 29.90 -5.11 -26.90
N LEU A 18 29.42 -4.29 -25.95
CA LEU A 18 29.23 -4.68 -24.56
C LEU A 18 27.96 -5.50 -24.32
N GLN A 19 27.18 -5.80 -25.37
CA GLN A 19 25.89 -6.51 -25.28
C GLN A 19 24.89 -5.85 -24.31
N LEU A 20 24.94 -4.52 -24.22
CA LEU A 20 24.04 -3.72 -23.39
C LEU A 20 22.96 -3.05 -24.25
N PRO A 21 21.69 -3.06 -23.83
CA PRO A 21 20.67 -2.20 -24.43
C PRO A 21 21.08 -0.72 -24.36
N ARG A 22 20.85 0.04 -25.43
CA ARG A 22 21.16 1.47 -25.46
C ARG A 22 20.39 2.25 -24.37
N SER A 23 19.19 1.78 -24.01
CA SER A 23 18.39 2.35 -22.93
C SER A 23 19.12 2.32 -21.58
N THR A 24 19.91 1.28 -21.31
CA THR A 24 20.69 1.15 -20.08
C THR A 24 21.72 2.27 -19.91
N TYR A 25 22.29 2.78 -21.01
CA TYR A 25 23.25 3.90 -20.95
C TYR A 25 22.60 5.22 -20.50
N TYR A 26 21.39 5.49 -20.98
CA TYR A 26 20.65 6.71 -20.64
C TYR A 26 19.80 6.56 -19.38
N TYR A 27 19.69 5.34 -18.84
CA TYR A 27 18.95 5.08 -17.63
C TYR A 27 19.74 5.55 -16.42
N GLU A 28 19.20 6.55 -15.73
CA GLU A 28 19.65 6.93 -14.40
C GLU A 28 18.72 6.29 -13.37
N ALA A 29 19.29 5.43 -12.51
CA ALA A 29 18.54 4.85 -11.41
C ALA A 29 18.18 5.97 -10.42
N LYS A 30 16.90 6.33 -10.35
CA LYS A 30 16.40 7.20 -9.27
C LYS A 30 16.34 6.37 -7.99
N GLU A 31 16.98 6.87 -6.95
CA GLU A 31 16.82 6.32 -5.61
C GLU A 31 15.34 6.36 -5.22
N ARG A 32 14.81 5.20 -4.83
CA ARG A 32 13.44 5.14 -4.29
C ARG A 32 13.48 5.73 -2.89
N LYS A 33 12.65 6.73 -2.62
CA LYS A 33 12.48 7.25 -1.25
C LYS A 33 12.09 6.09 -0.33
N ASN A 34 12.81 5.94 0.78
CA ASN A 34 12.62 4.87 1.76
C ASN A 34 11.13 4.66 2.09
N GLU A 35 10.67 3.42 1.95
CA GLU A 35 9.26 3.07 2.14
C GLU A 35 8.86 3.00 3.61
N ASP A 36 9.84 2.86 4.51
CA ASP A 36 9.66 2.56 5.93
C ASP A 36 8.93 3.65 6.71
N ASP A 37 9.12 4.92 6.31
CA ASP A 37 8.51 6.09 6.97
C ASP A 37 6.98 6.14 6.81
N ILE A 38 6.39 5.41 5.85
CA ILE A 38 4.93 5.37 5.66
C ILE A 38 4.31 4.22 6.45
N THR A 39 5.04 3.12 6.63
CA THR A 39 4.55 1.94 7.34
C THR A 39 4.33 2.24 8.82
N LEU A 40 5.30 2.89 9.46
CA LEU A 40 5.20 3.28 10.87
C LEU A 40 4.04 4.25 11.11
N ASP A 41 3.89 5.26 10.25
CA ASP A 41 2.77 6.21 10.32
C ASP A 41 1.40 5.52 10.22
N ILE A 42 1.27 4.54 9.32
CA ILE A 42 0.01 3.81 9.14
C ILE A 42 -0.33 3.02 10.41
N ILE A 43 0.65 2.34 11.00
CA ILE A 43 0.51 1.58 12.25
C ILE A 43 0.09 2.54 13.38
N GLU A 44 0.80 3.66 13.53
CA GLU A 44 0.53 4.66 14.55
C GLU A 44 -0.90 5.23 14.43
N ILE A 45 -1.30 5.67 13.24
CA ILE A 45 -2.66 6.20 12.98
C ILE A 45 -3.71 5.12 13.28
N PHE A 46 -3.43 3.87 12.91
CA PHE A 46 -4.36 2.76 13.13
C PHE A 46 -4.59 2.52 14.63
N HIS A 47 -3.53 2.49 15.44
CA HIS A 47 -3.64 2.33 16.90
C HIS A 47 -4.27 3.56 17.57
N GLN A 48 -3.92 4.77 17.16
CA GLN A 48 -4.56 6.01 17.64
C GLN A 48 -6.07 6.01 17.39
N SER A 49 -6.50 5.41 16.28
CA SER A 49 -7.92 5.28 15.93
C SER A 49 -8.67 4.18 16.70
N ARG A 50 -8.01 3.50 17.66
CA ARG A 50 -8.52 2.28 18.32
C ARG A 50 -8.89 1.20 17.30
N GLN A 51 -8.04 1.00 16.29
CA GLN A 51 -8.20 -0.01 15.25
C GLN A 51 -9.47 0.15 14.38
N ASN A 52 -10.10 1.33 14.41
CA ASN A 52 -11.33 1.58 13.66
C ASN A 52 -11.08 2.04 12.23
N TYR A 53 -9.92 2.62 11.94
CA TYR A 53 -9.70 3.27 10.66
C TYR A 53 -9.27 2.26 9.59
N GLY A 54 -9.97 2.29 8.44
CA GLY A 54 -9.54 1.63 7.22
C GLY A 54 -8.80 2.58 6.27
N THR A 55 -8.45 2.07 5.08
CA THR A 55 -7.64 2.77 4.06
C THR A 55 -8.13 4.19 3.71
N ARG A 56 -9.44 4.45 3.76
CA ARG A 56 -10.03 5.78 3.46
C ARG A 56 -9.67 6.81 4.53
N LYS A 57 -9.86 6.48 5.81
CA LYS A 57 -9.60 7.38 6.93
C LYS A 57 -8.11 7.58 7.14
N ILE A 58 -7.31 6.50 7.04
CA ILE A 58 -5.84 6.58 7.12
C ILE A 58 -5.26 7.50 6.04
N LYS A 59 -5.78 7.44 4.80
CA LYS A 59 -5.35 8.39 3.74
C LYS A 59 -5.60 9.85 4.12
N HIS A 60 -6.71 10.13 4.80
CA HIS A 60 -7.04 11.48 5.22
C HIS A 60 -6.08 11.97 6.30
N GLU A 61 -5.78 11.13 7.30
CA GLU A 61 -4.80 11.44 8.35
C GLU A 61 -3.38 11.62 7.79
N LEU A 62 -2.94 10.75 6.87
CA LEU A 62 -1.66 10.92 6.17
C LEU A 62 -1.60 12.24 5.38
N LYS A 63 -2.71 12.64 4.75
CA LYS A 63 -2.79 13.92 4.04
C LYS A 63 -2.63 15.10 5.00
N LYS A 64 -3.18 15.04 6.23
CA LYS A 64 -2.97 16.07 7.26
C LYS A 64 -1.51 16.17 7.68
N ARG A 65 -0.79 15.04 7.73
CA ARG A 65 0.66 14.96 7.98
C ARG A 65 1.52 15.33 6.75
N GLY A 66 0.91 15.83 5.66
CA GLY A 66 1.63 16.20 4.43
C GLY A 66 2.07 15.03 3.54
N LYS A 67 1.77 13.77 3.92
CA LYS A 67 2.15 12.57 3.18
C LYS A 67 1.06 12.20 2.15
N ARG A 68 1.40 12.24 0.87
CA ARG A 68 0.50 11.85 -0.24
C ARG A 68 0.70 10.38 -0.61
N VAL A 69 -0.19 9.51 -0.13
CA VAL A 69 -0.15 8.06 -0.38
C VAL A 69 -1.45 7.57 -1.04
N SER A 70 -1.34 6.62 -1.97
CA SER A 70 -2.50 6.02 -2.63
C SER A 70 -3.22 5.04 -1.70
N ARG A 71 -4.54 4.90 -1.87
CA ARG A 71 -5.33 3.94 -1.07
C ARG A 71 -4.87 2.50 -1.28
N ARG A 72 -4.45 2.15 -2.50
CA ARG A 72 -3.90 0.83 -2.85
C ARG A 72 -2.63 0.53 -2.06
N ARG A 73 -1.70 1.50 -1.98
CA ARG A 73 -0.46 1.32 -1.20
C ARG A 73 -0.75 1.17 0.28
N ILE A 74 -1.64 2.00 0.84
CA ILE A 74 -2.07 1.88 2.24
C ILE A 74 -2.69 0.49 2.49
N GLY A 75 -3.58 0.02 1.61
CA GLY A 75 -4.20 -1.30 1.75
C GLY A 75 -3.18 -2.44 1.69
N LYS A 76 -2.17 -2.35 0.82
CA LYS A 76 -1.07 -3.32 0.77
C LYS A 76 -0.32 -3.37 2.11
N ILE A 77 0.08 -2.22 2.64
CA ILE A 77 0.78 -2.12 3.93
C ILE A 77 -0.10 -2.65 5.07
N MET A 78 -1.38 -2.30 5.10
CA MET A 78 -2.31 -2.85 6.11
C MET A 78 -2.40 -4.38 6.03
N SER A 79 -2.40 -4.96 4.83
CA SER A 79 -2.41 -6.41 4.64
C SER A 79 -1.09 -7.06 5.08
N GLU A 80 0.04 -6.46 4.76
CA GLU A 80 1.39 -6.96 5.14
C GLU A 80 1.63 -6.88 6.65
N GLN A 81 0.96 -5.94 7.33
CA GLN A 81 1.03 -5.73 8.78
C GLN A 81 -0.18 -6.31 9.54
N GLU A 82 -1.02 -7.11 8.87
CA GLU A 82 -2.22 -7.76 9.46
C GLU A 82 -3.19 -6.81 10.16
N LEU A 83 -3.26 -5.55 9.71
CA LEU A 83 -4.12 -4.51 10.27
C LEU A 83 -5.54 -4.61 9.69
N VAL A 84 -6.48 -5.11 10.49
CA VAL A 84 -7.90 -5.23 10.12
C VAL A 84 -8.75 -4.26 10.90
N SER A 85 -9.51 -3.41 10.20
CA SER A 85 -10.42 -2.46 10.83
C SER A 85 -11.56 -3.18 11.55
N ALA A 86 -11.84 -2.79 12.79
CA ALA A 86 -12.94 -3.36 13.58
C ALA A 86 -14.31 -3.28 12.85
N TYR A 87 -14.54 -2.24 12.04
CA TYR A 87 -15.76 -2.07 11.25
C TYR A 87 -15.92 -3.06 10.10
N THR A 88 -14.83 -3.71 9.67
CA THR A 88 -14.88 -4.71 8.59
C THR A 88 -15.19 -6.11 9.08
N VAL A 89 -15.11 -6.35 10.39
CA VAL A 89 -15.42 -7.65 10.98
C VAL A 89 -16.94 -7.84 11.00
N ALA A 90 -17.43 -8.85 10.29
CA ALA A 90 -18.85 -9.20 10.32
C ALA A 90 -19.22 -9.66 11.74
N GLN A 91 -20.26 -9.06 12.31
CA GLN A 91 -20.79 -9.47 13.60
C GLN A 91 -21.97 -10.43 13.43
N PHE A 92 -22.01 -11.45 14.27
CA PHE A 92 -23.13 -12.39 14.34
C PHE A 92 -24.42 -11.65 14.70
N LYS A 93 -25.47 -11.85 13.91
CA LYS A 93 -26.80 -11.28 14.13
C LYS A 93 -27.75 -12.39 14.56
N PRO A 94 -28.09 -12.51 15.86
CA PRO A 94 -29.00 -13.55 16.32
C PRO A 94 -30.38 -13.38 15.67
N HIS A 95 -30.92 -14.49 15.16
CA HIS A 95 -32.27 -14.51 14.62
C HIS A 95 -33.29 -14.55 15.77
N LYS A 96 -34.32 -13.72 15.71
CA LYS A 96 -35.41 -13.75 16.70
C LYS A 96 -36.34 -14.91 16.36
N ASN A 97 -36.48 -15.87 17.27
CA ASN A 97 -37.54 -16.88 17.14
C ASN A 97 -38.90 -16.24 17.42
N LYS A 98 -39.93 -16.63 16.67
CA LYS A 98 -41.33 -16.28 16.99
C LYS A 98 -41.70 -16.92 18.33
N PRO A 99 -42.49 -16.24 19.20
CA PRO A 99 -43.03 -16.89 20.38
C PRO A 99 -43.89 -18.07 19.95
N ASN A 100 -43.74 -19.23 20.60
CA ASN A 100 -44.69 -20.33 20.45
C ASN A 100 -46.02 -19.86 21.04
N GLU A 101 -46.99 -19.53 20.19
CA GLU A 101 -48.38 -19.41 20.59
C GLU A 101 -48.89 -20.83 20.87
N GLY A 102 -48.75 -21.28 22.11
CA GLY A 102 -49.41 -22.48 22.58
C GLY A 102 -50.92 -22.22 22.66
N GLU A 103 -51.70 -22.87 21.81
CA GLU A 103 -53.16 -22.91 21.93
C GLU A 103 -53.53 -23.44 23.33
N GLN A 104 -54.04 -22.56 24.18
CA GLN A 104 -54.72 -22.96 25.41
C GLN A 104 -56.14 -23.35 25.05
N ALA A 105 -56.37 -24.64 24.83
CA ALA A 105 -57.71 -25.21 24.70
C ALA A 105 -58.46 -25.07 26.04
N LYS A 106 -59.68 -24.53 25.97
CA LYS A 106 -60.64 -24.39 27.07
C LYS A 106 -61.28 -25.71 27.46
#